data_AF-A0A535Z025-F1
#
_entry.id   AF-A0A535Z025-F1
#
_cell.length_a   1.000
_cell.length_b   1.000
_cell.length_c   1.000
_cell.angle_alpha   90.00
_cell.angle_beta   90.00
_cell.angle_gamma   90.00
#
_symmetry.space_group_name_H-M   'P 1'
#
loop_
_entity.id
_entity.type
_entity.pdbx_description
1 polymer ?
#
loop_
_entity_poly.entity_id
_entity_poly.type
_entity_poly.pdbx_seq_one_letter_code
_entity_poly.pdbx_strand_id
1 'polypeptide(L)' 'MLVRHLRFKDFRSAFARASQIADVAESEGHHPEMTIGWGHLDVELTTHAVSGLTNNDFILAAKIDALAA' A
#
# COMPACT_ATOMS: atom_id res chain seq x y z
N MET A 1 11.30 1.84 6.74
CA MET A 1 10.33 1.93 5.64
C MET A 1 10.20 0.56 4.99
N LEU A 2 8.97 0.13 4.70
CA LEU A 2 8.68 -1.05 3.88
C LEU A 2 8.21 -0.56 2.51
N VAL A 3 8.63 -1.21 1.44
CA VAL A 3 8.22 -0.87 0.08
C VAL A 3 7.73 -2.11 -0.62
N ARG A 4 6.59 -1.99 -1.31
CA ARG A 4 6.01 -3.05 -2.14
C ARG A 4 5.80 -2.54 -3.56
N HIS A 5 6.36 -3.25 -4.53
CA HIS A 5 6.17 -2.99 -5.94
C HIS A 5 5.16 -3.98 -6.53
N LEU A 6 4.04 -3.48 -7.04
CA LEU A 6 3.00 -4.27 -7.68
C LEU A 6 3.00 -3.99 -9.18
N ARG A 7 2.85 -5.05 -9.99
CA ARG A 7 2.83 -4.97 -11.47
C ARG A 7 1.47 -5.35 -12.01
N PHE A 8 1.03 -4.64 -13.05
CA PHE A 8 -0.27 -4.81 -13.69
C PHE A 8 -0.14 -4.70 -15.21
N LYS A 9 -1.17 -5.19 -15.92
CA LYS A 9 -1.23 -5.12 -17.38
C LYS A 9 -1.60 -3.73 -17.92
N ASP A 10 -2.26 -2.90 -17.11
CA ASP A 10 -2.78 -1.59 -17.50
C ASP A 10 -2.91 -0.66 -16.28
N PHE A 11 -3.15 0.63 -16.54
CA PHE A 11 -3.37 1.65 -15.51
C PHE A 11 -4.63 1.38 -14.68
N ARG A 12 -5.71 0.89 -15.32
CA ARG A 12 -7.01 0.68 -14.66
C ARG A 12 -6.90 -0.36 -13.55
N SER A 13 -6.15 -1.43 -13.78
CA SER A 13 -5.92 -2.51 -12.82
C SER A 13 -5.06 -2.01 -11.65
N ALA A 14 -4.04 -1.19 -11.91
CA ALA A 14 -3.21 -0.58 -10.87
C ALA A 14 -4.03 0.37 -9.98
N PHE A 15 -4.84 1.25 -10.59
CA PHE A 15 -5.70 2.17 -9.86
C PHE A 15 -6.78 1.45 -9.04
N ALA A 16 -7.39 0.40 -9.60
CA ALA A 16 -8.36 -0.42 -8.88
C ALA A 16 -7.73 -1.03 -7.62
N ARG A 17 -6.48 -1.50 -7.70
CA ARG A 17 -5.76 -1.99 -6.52
C ARG A 17 -5.48 -0.87 -5.52
N ALA A 18 -5.05 0.30 -5.97
CA ALA A 18 -4.80 1.44 -5.08
C ALA A 18 -6.05 1.84 -4.29
N SER A 19 -7.23 1.81 -4.93
CA SER A 19 -8.51 2.07 -4.25
C SER A 19 -8.80 1.05 -3.15
N GLN A 20 -8.55 -0.24 -3.39
CA GLN A 20 -8.73 -1.29 -2.36
C GLN A 20 -7.77 -1.10 -1.18
N ILE A 21 -6.53 -0.68 -1.46
CA ILE A 21 -5.54 -0.40 -0.41
C ILE A 21 -5.97 0.83 0.42
N ALA A 22 -6.55 1.84 -0.21
CA ALA A 22 -7.08 3.00 0.50
C ALA A 22 -8.19 2.61 1.50
N ASP A 23 -9.13 1.75 1.10
CA ASP A 23 -10.18 1.26 2.01
C ASP A 23 -9.58 0.54 3.24
N VAL A 24 -8.54 -0.27 3.02
CA VAL A 24 -7.82 -0.94 4.12
C VAL A 24 -7.09 0.08 5.00
N ALA A 25 -6.37 1.03 4.41
CA ALA A 25 -5.64 2.06 5.12
C ALA A 25 -6.55 2.89 6.06
N GLU A 26 -7.71 3.31 5.56
CA GLU A 26 -8.72 4.03 6.36
C GLU A 26 -9.23 3.16 7.52
N SER A 27 -9.49 1.88 7.27
CA SER A 27 -9.95 0.96 8.33
C SER A 27 -8.91 0.73 9.44
N GLU A 28 -7.63 0.82 9.12
CA GLU A 28 -6.52 0.70 10.08
C GLU A 28 -6.12 2.03 10.72
N GLY A 29 -6.58 3.16 10.18
CA GLY A 29 -6.10 4.49 10.58
C GLY A 29 -4.60 4.69 10.33
N HIS A 30 -4.05 3.97 9.35
CA HIS A 30 -2.63 4.04 8.97
C HIS A 30 -2.52 4.12 7.46
N HIS A 31 -1.81 5.13 6.96
CA HIS A 31 -1.88 5.51 5.54
C HIS A 31 -0.52 5.31 4.87
N PRO A 32 -0.46 4.56 3.76
CA PRO A 32 0.75 4.45 2.95
C PRO A 32 0.91 5.66 2.03
N GLU A 33 2.14 5.88 1.57
CA GLU A 33 2.38 6.65 0.35
C GLU A 33 2.22 5.71 -0.86
N MET A 34 1.52 6.16 -1.92
CA MET A 34 1.25 5.33 -3.10
C MET A 34 1.58 6.07 -4.39
N THR A 35 2.48 5.51 -5.20
CA THR A 35 2.79 5.99 -6.55
C THR A 35 2.17 5.05 -7.59
N ILE A 36 1.28 5.58 -8.44
CA ILE A 36 0.54 4.82 -9.45
C ILE A 36 0.95 5.27 -10.85
N GLY A 37 1.20 4.31 -11.75
CA GLY A 37 1.42 4.59 -13.16
C GLY A 37 0.98 3.44 -14.06
N TRP A 38 1.26 3.55 -15.36
CA TRP A 38 0.88 2.49 -16.31
C TRP A 38 1.57 1.18 -15.94
N GLY A 39 0.77 0.18 -15.56
CA GLY A 39 1.25 -1.16 -15.22
C GLY A 39 1.97 -1.29 -13.89
N HIS A 40 1.93 -0.29 -13.00
CA HIS A 40 2.54 -0.40 -11.67
C HIS A 40 1.83 0.41 -10.58
N LEU A 41 2.00 -0.07 -9.35
CA LEU A 41 1.67 0.63 -8.12
C LEU A 41 2.76 0.32 -7.10
N ASP A 42 3.42 1.36 -6.63
CA ASP A 42 4.42 1.29 -5.57
C ASP A 42 3.79 1.79 -4.26
N VAL A 43 3.92 1.01 -3.20
CA VAL A 43 3.33 1.28 -1.88
C VAL A 43 4.43 1.36 -0.84
N GLU A 44 4.52 2.49 -0.15
CA GLU A 44 5.52 2.74 0.87
C GLU A 44 4.86 2.91 2.25
N LEU A 45 5.39 2.20 3.24
CA LEU A 45 4.88 2.19 4.61
C LEU A 45 5.97 2.65 5.58
N THR A 46 5.64 3.68 6.34
CA THR A 46 6.46 4.20 7.43
C THR A 46 5.59 4.93 8.43
N THR A 47 6.01 4.93 9.69
CA THR A 47 5.37 5.77 10.72
C THR A 47 6.17 7.06 10.88
N HIS A 48 5.66 8.16 10.30
CA HIS A 48 6.35 9.46 10.32
C HIS A 48 6.63 9.99 11.73
N ALA A 49 5.71 9.75 12.68
CA ALA A 49 5.83 10.25 14.06
C ALA A 49 7.07 9.74 14.79
N VAL A 50 7.61 8.59 14.40
CA VAL A 50 8.82 8.00 14.99
C VAL A 50 9.98 7.89 14.01
N SER A 51 9.84 8.49 12.82
CA SER A 51 10.82 8.41 11.73
C SER A 51 11.30 6.98 11.46
N GLY A 52 10.39 6.00 11.54
CA GLY A 52 10.74 4.59 11.60
C GLY A 52 9.57 3.66 11.37
N LEU A 53 9.81 2.36 11.58
CA LEU A 53 8.78 1.33 11.46
C LEU A 53 8.11 1.07 12.80
N THR A 54 6.80 0.85 12.76
CA THR A 54 6.01 0.35 13.89
C THR A 54 5.23 -0.90 13.47
N ASN A 55 4.57 -1.55 14.42
CA ASN A 55 3.72 -2.70 14.14
C ASN A 55 2.60 -2.37 13.14
N ASN A 56 2.12 -1.14 13.10
CA ASN A 56 1.06 -0.74 12.16
C ASN A 56 1.54 -0.83 10.71
N ASP A 57 2.82 -0.53 10.44
CA ASP A 57 3.42 -0.71 9.12
C ASP A 57 3.39 -2.18 8.68
N PHE A 58 3.70 -3.11 9.59
CA PHE A 58 3.68 -4.54 9.29
C PHE A 58 2.25 -5.11 9.18
N ILE A 59 1.31 -4.64 10.02
CA ILE A 59 -0.10 -5.04 9.95
C ILE A 59 -0.71 -4.63 8.62
N LEU A 60 -0.50 -3.37 8.23
CA LEU A 60 -1.03 -2.86 6.97
C LEU A 60 -0.38 -3.56 5.77
N ALA A 61 0.93 -3.80 5.79
CA ALA A 61 1.62 -4.58 4.77
C ALA A 61 1.01 -5.97 4.59
N ALA A 62 0.75 -6.69 5.68
CA ALA A 62 0.14 -8.03 5.64
C ALA A 62 -1.29 -8.01 5.07
N LYS A 63 -2.09 -6.99 5.41
CA LYS A 63 -3.44 -6.82 4.86
C LYS A 63 -3.41 -6.50 3.36
N ILE A 64 -2.45 -5.68 2.91
CA ILE A 64 -2.25 -5.39 1.50
C ILE A 64 -1.85 -6.65 0.71
N ASP A 65 -0.95 -7.47 1.27
CA ASP A 65 -0.56 -8.73 0.65
C ASP A 65 -1.74 -9.70 0.50
N ALA A 66 -2.65 -9.72 1.47
CA ALA A 66 -3.87 -10.53 1.40
C ALA A 66 -4.84 -10.10 0.28
N LEU A 67 -4.79 -8.85 -0.19
CA LEU A 67 -5.56 -8.40 -1.36
C LEU A 67 -4.98 -8.98 -2.67
N ALA A 68 -3.71 -9.36 -2.71
CA ALA A 68 -3.01 -9.84 -3.90
C ALA A 68 -3.16 -11.36 -4.14
N ALA A 69 -3.77 -12.07 -3.19
CA ALA A 69 -4.17 -13.47 -3.33
C ALA A 69 -5.43 -13.63 -4.20
#